data_AF-A0A485BNL9-F1
#
_entry.id   AF-A0A485BNL9-F1
#
_cell.length_a   1.000
_cell.length_b   1.000
_cell.length_c   1.000
_cell.angle_alpha   90.00
_cell.angle_beta   90.00
_cell.angle_gamma   90.00
#
_symmetry.space_group_name_H-M   'P 1'
#
loop_
_entity.id
_entity.type
_entity.pdbx_description
1 polymer ?
#
loop_
_entity_poly.entity_id
_entity_poly.type
_entity_poly.pdbx_seq_one_letter_code
_entity_poly.pdbx_strand_id
1 'polypeptide(L)' 'MITAGTAIRESMEIIQAHGAELAGVLISLDRQERGRGEISAIQEVERDYGCKVISIVTLKDLIAYLEEKPEMG' A
#
# COMPACT_ATOMS: atom_id res chain seq x y z
N MET A 1 2.76 -3.85 -4.50
CA MET A 1 3.06 -3.98 -3.05
C MET A 1 4.05 -2.89 -2.69
N ILE A 2 3.85 -2.20 -1.56
CA ILE A 2 4.80 -1.21 -1.02
C ILE A 2 5.58 -1.88 0.11
N THR A 3 6.91 -1.78 0.08
CA THR A 3 7.79 -2.37 1.12
C THR A 3 8.43 -1.31 1.99
N ALA A 4 9.22 -0.39 1.41
CA ALA A 4 9.95 0.66 2.13
C ALA A 4 9.57 2.09 1.71
N GLY A 5 8.53 2.26 0.88
CA GLY A 5 8.04 3.57 0.44
C GLY A 5 8.95 4.34 -0.53
N THR A 6 10.20 3.92 -0.76
CA THR A 6 11.19 4.64 -1.58
C THR A 6 10.68 4.97 -3.00
N ALA A 7 10.12 3.99 -3.70
CA ALA A 7 9.60 4.18 -5.06
C ALA A 7 8.44 5.20 -5.12
N ILE A 8 7.63 5.25 -4.06
CA ILE A 8 6.54 6.23 -3.96
C ILE A 8 7.12 7.63 -3.76
N ARG A 9 8.12 7.78 -2.89
CA ARG A 9 8.78 9.07 -2.65
C ARG A 9 9.39 9.66 -3.91
N GLU A 10 10.15 8.86 -4.67
CA GLU A 10 10.75 9.31 -5.94
C GLU A 10 9.67 9.70 -6.96
N SER A 11 8.59 8.92 -7.05
CA SER A 11 7.47 9.23 -7.94
C SER A 11 6.78 10.55 -7.54
N MET A 12 6.65 10.81 -6.24
CA MET A 12 6.05 12.04 -5.71
C MET A 12 6.88 13.28 -6.04
N GLU A 13 8.21 13.19 -5.92
CA GLU A 13 9.11 14.28 -6.31
C GLU A 13 8.94 14.63 -7.79
N ILE A 14 8.81 13.62 -8.66
CA ILE A 14 8.59 13.83 -10.10
C ILE A 14 7.22 14.47 -10.37
N ILE A 15 6.16 14.00 -9.73
CA ILE A 15 4.80 14.54 -9.90
C ILE A 15 4.76 16.01 -9.47
N GLN A 16 5.32 16.33 -8.29
CA GLN A 16 5.38 17.69 -7.77
C GLN A 16 6.24 18.62 -8.63
N ALA A 17 7.37 18.13 -9.16
CA ALA A 17 8.22 18.90 -10.06
C ALA A 17 7.51 19.35 -11.36
N HIS A 18 6.45 18.64 -11.75
CA HIS A 18 5.61 18.99 -12.91
C HIS A 18 4.33 19.77 -12.52
N GLY A 19 4.20 20.19 -11.25
CA GLY A 19 3.03 20.92 -10.76
C GLY A 19 1.74 20.11 -10.75
N ALA A 20 1.84 18.79 -10.77
CA ALA A 20 0.69 17.89 -10.72
C ALA A 20 0.37 17.49 -9.27
N GLU A 21 -0.88 17.07 -9.06
CA GLU A 21 -1.36 16.56 -7.77
C GLU A 21 -1.50 15.03 -7.83
N LEU A 22 -1.09 14.35 -6.75
CA LEU A 22 -1.28 12.91 -6.66
C LEU A 22 -2.74 12.59 -6.28
N ALA A 23 -3.47 11.96 -7.21
CA ALA A 23 -4.83 11.50 -6.94
C ALA A 23 -4.90 10.27 -6.00
N GLY A 24 -3.88 9.40 -6.06
CA GLY A 24 -3.81 8.18 -5.26
C GLY A 24 -2.79 7.18 -5.81
N VAL A 25 -2.61 6.07 -5.09
CA VAL A 25 -1.69 4.99 -5.45
C VAL A 25 -2.47 3.68 -5.58
N LEU A 26 -2.28 2.94 -6.67
CA LEU A 26 -2.85 1.60 -6.86
C LEU A 26 -1.76 0.53 -6.69
N ILE A 27 -2.03 -0.50 -5.89
CA ILE A 27 -1.12 -1.63 -5.67
C ILE A 27 -1.84 -2.97 -5.81
N SER A 28 -1.08 -4.03 -6.07
CA SER A 28 -1.62 -5.39 -6.13
C SER A 28 -2.07 -5.92 -4.76
N LEU A 29 -1.17 -5.95 -3.78
CA LEU A 29 -1.41 -6.53 -2.46
C LEU A 29 -1.05 -5.51 -1.37
N ASP A 30 -2.00 -5.30 -0.46
CA ASP A 30 -1.77 -4.73 0.87
C ASP A 30 -1.54 -5.86 1.88
N ARG A 31 -0.31 -5.95 2.40
CA ARG A 31 0.08 -6.99 3.37
C ARG A 31 -0.45 -6.74 4.78
N GLN A 32 -0.95 -5.54 5.07
CA GLN A 32 -1.47 -5.16 6.39
C GLN A 32 -0.51 -5.45 7.55
N GLU A 33 0.79 -5.42 7.28
CA GLU A 33 1.84 -5.63 8.27
C GLU A 33 2.41 -4.30 8.76
N ARG A 34 2.98 -4.29 9.97
CA ARG A 34 3.72 -3.14 10.48
C ARG A 34 5.00 -2.94 9.68
N GLY A 35 5.31 -1.69 9.40
CA GLY A 35 6.62 -1.30 8.88
C GLY A 35 7.66 -1.30 10.00
N ARG A 36 8.51 -0.27 10.00
CA ARG A 36 9.51 -0.08 11.08
C ARG A 36 8.91 0.48 12.36
N GLY A 37 7.71 1.05 12.29
CA GLY A 37 6.97 1.60 13.44
C GLY A 37 5.66 0.86 13.72
N GLU A 38 4.72 1.56 14.33
CA GLU A 38 3.42 0.99 14.71
C GLU A 38 2.42 0.90 13.54
N ILE A 39 2.70 1.58 12.42
CA ILE A 39 1.84 1.63 11.24
C ILE A 39 2.50 0.94 10.04
N SER A 40 1.69 0.54 9.07
CA SER A 40 2.14 -0.07 7.82
C SER A 40 2.81 0.97 6.91
N ALA A 41 3.63 0.48 5.97
CA ALA A 41 4.22 1.35 4.94
C ALA A 41 3.17 2.07 4.07
N ILE A 42 1.97 1.49 3.93
CA ILE A 42 0.84 2.12 3.24
C ILE A 42 0.31 3.30 4.06
N GLN A 43 0.08 3.10 5.35
CA GLN A 43 -0.39 4.16 6.24
C GLN A 43 0.64 5.30 6.37
N GLU A 44 1.95 5.00 6.32
CA GLU A 44 3.00 6.02 6.23
C GLU A 44 2.84 6.87 4.96
N VAL A 45 2.64 6.24 3.80
CA VAL A 45 2.42 6.93 2.52
C VAL A 45 1.15 7.78 2.53
N GLU A 46 0.04 7.27 3.02
CA GLU A 46 -1.22 8.03 3.10
C GLU A 46 -1.07 9.26 4.01
N ARG A 47 -0.42 9.10 5.17
CA ARG A 47 -0.14 10.19 6.10
C ARG A 47 0.80 11.24 5.50
N ASP A 48 1.91 10.80 4.91
CA ASP A 48 2.99 11.69 4.48
C ASP A 48 2.62 12.46 3.20
N TYR A 49 1.77 11.89 2.35
CA TYR A 49 1.41 12.46 1.04
C TYR A 49 -0.06 12.86 0.89
N GLY A 50 -0.90 12.63 1.92
CA GLY A 50 -2.31 13.03 1.89
C GLY A 50 -3.13 12.35 0.80
N CYS A 51 -2.68 11.18 0.33
CA CYS A 51 -3.31 10.45 -0.77
C CYS A 51 -3.98 9.17 -0.27
N LYS A 52 -4.87 8.59 -1.07
CA LYS A 52 -5.38 7.24 -0.82
C LYS A 52 -4.53 6.19 -1.50
N VAL A 53 -4.26 5.10 -0.80
CA VAL A 53 -3.71 3.88 -1.38
C VAL A 53 -4.82 2.85 -1.55
N ILE A 54 -4.96 2.33 -2.76
CA ILE A 54 -5.97 1.33 -3.13
C ILE A 54 -5.25 0.04 -3.46
N SER A 55 -5.70 -1.09 -2.92
CA SER A 55 -5.18 -2.42 -3.22
C SER A 55 -6.18 -3.26 -4.00
N ILE A 56 -5.69 -4.15 -4.86
CA ILE A 56 -6.53 -5.16 -5.53
C ILE A 56 -6.98 -6.20 -4.50
N VAL A 57 -6.07 -6.62 -3.62
CA VAL A 57 -6.35 -7.54 -2.52
C VAL A 57 -5.58 -7.13 -1.25
N THR A 58 -6.09 -7.57 -0.11
CA THR A 58 -5.48 -7.41 1.22
C THR A 58 -5.06 -8.76 1.80
N LEU A 59 -4.21 -8.77 2.83
CA LEU A 59 -3.91 -9.98 3.60
C LEU A 59 -5.19 -10.59 4.19
N LYS A 60 -6.13 -9.76 4.64
CA LYS A 60 -7.44 -10.24 5.10
C LYS A 60 -8.19 -11.02 4.02
N ASP A 61 -8.18 -10.56 2.78
CA ASP A 61 -8.82 -11.27 1.66
C ASP A 61 -8.11 -12.62 1.40
N LEU A 62 -6.79 -12.65 1.52
CA LEU A 62 -6.02 -13.89 1.40
C LEU A 62 -6.35 -14.89 2.51
N ILE A 63 -6.50 -14.44 3.76
CA ILE A 63 -6.91 -15.30 4.88
C ILE A 63 -8.31 -15.86 4.62
N ALA A 64 -9.27 -15.01 4.23
CA ALA A 64 -10.63 -15.46 3.92
C ALA A 64 -10.66 -16.52 2.80
N TYR A 65 -9.85 -16.31 1.75
CA TYR A 65 -9.74 -17.28 0.65
C TYR A 65 -9.18 -18.65 1.10
N LEU A 66 -8.24 -18.67 2.05
CA LEU A 66 -7.68 -19.91 2.59
C LEU A 66 -8.67 -20.64 3.51
N GLU A 67 -9.47 -19.91 4.29
CA GLU A 67 -10.52 -20.49 5.14
C GLU A 67 -11.61 -21.21 4.31
N GLU A 68 -11.87 -20.75 3.09
CA GLU A 68 -12.81 -21.39 2.15
C GLU A 68 -12.25 -22.66 1.49
N LYS A 69 -10.95 -22.93 1.64
CA LYS A 69 -10.26 -24.09 1.03
C LYS A 69 -9.54 -24.93 2.09
N PRO A 70 -10.27 -25.85 2.77
CA PRO A 70 -9.72 -26.67 3.85
C PRO A 70 -8.46 -27.47 3.46
N GLU A 71 -8.27 -27.77 2.17
CA GLU A 71 -7.09 -28.44 1.65
C GLU A 71 -5.83 -27.56 1.54
N MET A 72 -5.95 -26.25 1.76
CA MET A 72 -4.85 -25.27 1.65
C MET A 72 -4.45 -24.63 3.00
N GLY A 73 -5.14 -24.96 4.10
CA GLY A 73 -4.92 -24.41 5.45
C GLY A 73 -3.92 -25.18 6.30
#